data_AF-A0A0R3MIH3-F1
#
_entry.id   AF-A0A0R3MIH3-F1
#
_cell.length_a   1.000
_cell.length_b   1.000
_cell.length_c   1.000
_cell.angle_alpha   90.00
_cell.angle_beta   90.00
_cell.angle_gamma   90.00
#
_symmetry.space_group_name_H-M   'P 1'
#
loop_
_entity.id
_entity.type
_entity.pdbx_description
1 polymer ?
#
loop_
_entity_poly.entity_id
_entity_poly.type
_entity_poly.pdbx_seq_one_letter_code
_entity_poly.pdbx_strand_id
1 'polypeptide(L)'
;MERLARDFFAAIQDTIATPWGVAVNDFVYPATRGVRPADLAQRLQYGMALTKFAAQDPEVHRLTVEVSQLLKPQAALREPALAARVMSLI
;
A
#
# COMPACT_ATOMS: atom_id res chain seq x y z
N MET A 1 -15.77 -8.73 27.63
CA MET A 1 -14.68 -7.93 27.03
C MET A 1 -13.88 -8.72 26.00
N GLU A 2 -13.39 -9.93 26.28
CA GLU A 2 -12.57 -10.70 25.32
C GLU A 2 -13.25 -11.00 23.98
N ARG A 3 -14.55 -11.34 23.99
CA ARG A 3 -15.31 -11.60 22.76
C ARG A 3 -15.47 -10.32 21.91
N LEU A 4 -15.82 -9.20 22.54
CA LEU A 4 -15.89 -7.90 21.88
C LEU A 4 -14.55 -7.51 21.26
N ALA A 5 -13.44 -7.72 21.98
CA ALA A 5 -12.11 -7.44 21.46
C ALA A 5 -11.79 -8.29 20.22
N ARG A 6 -12.01 -9.62 20.29
CA ARG A 6 -11.79 -10.51 19.14
C ARG A 6 -12.65 -10.12 17.93
N ASP A 7 -13.94 -9.90 18.15
CA ASP A 7 -14.89 -9.56 17.09
C ASP A 7 -14.54 -8.20 16.44
N PHE A 8 -14.17 -7.20 17.26
CA PHE A 8 -13.70 -5.90 16.78
C PHE A 8 -12.41 -6.03 15.96
N PHE A 9 -11.38 -6.70 16.48
CA PHE A 9 -10.12 -6.83 15.77
C PHE A 9 -10.24 -7.61 14.47
N ALA A 10 -11.13 -8.61 14.41
CA ALA A 10 -11.45 -9.30 13.17
C ALA A 10 -12.14 -8.38 12.16
N ALA A 11 -13.13 -7.59 12.61
CA ALA A 11 -13.92 -6.72 11.73
C ALA A 11 -13.11 -5.55 11.13
N ILE A 12 -12.11 -5.01 11.85
CA ILE A 12 -11.36 -3.84 11.36
C ILE A 12 -10.24 -4.18 10.39
N GLN A 13 -9.89 -5.47 10.18
CA GLN A 13 -8.70 -5.85 9.42
C GLN A 13 -8.68 -5.20 8.03
N ASP A 14 -9.79 -5.25 7.30
CA ASP A 14 -9.89 -4.68 5.94
C ASP A 14 -9.77 -3.16 5.95
N THR A 15 -10.31 -2.49 6.99
CA THR A 15 -10.22 -1.04 7.16
C THR A 15 -8.80 -0.58 7.42
N ILE A 16 -8.05 -1.31 8.26
CA ILE A 16 -6.69 -0.94 8.66
C ILE A 16 -5.61 -1.52 7.74
N ALA A 17 -5.96 -2.46 6.85
CA ALA A 17 -5.01 -3.10 5.94
C ALA A 17 -4.26 -2.08 5.07
N THR A 18 -4.98 -1.10 4.51
CA THR A 18 -4.40 -0.04 3.68
C THR A 18 -3.41 0.84 4.46
N PRO A 19 -3.78 1.48 5.58
CA PRO A 19 -2.83 2.30 6.34
C PRO A 19 -1.65 1.48 6.90
N TRP A 20 -1.86 0.22 7.33
CA TRP A 20 -0.75 -0.61 7.78
C TRP A 20 0.18 -1.06 6.64
N GLY A 21 -0.35 -1.34 5.45
CA GLY A 21 0.45 -1.67 4.28
C GLY A 21 1.42 -0.56 3.86
N VAL A 22 1.11 0.69 4.21
CA VAL A 22 2.00 1.85 3.99
C VAL A 22 3.04 1.97 5.12
N ALA A 23 2.65 1.74 6.37
CA ALA A 23 3.51 2.01 7.52
C ALA A 23 4.50 0.88 7.91
N VAL A 24 4.35 -0.36 7.41
CA VAL A 24 5.24 -1.51 7.75
C VAL A 24 6.28 -1.81 6.65
N ASN A 25 6.87 -0.79 6.03
CA ASN A 25 7.77 -1.01 4.87
C ASN A 25 9.25 -1.18 5.22
N ASP A 26 9.76 -0.60 6.29
CA ASP A 26 11.22 -0.51 6.50
C ASP A 26 11.73 -1.14 7.80
N PHE A 27 10.84 -1.59 8.71
CA PHE A 27 11.22 -2.05 10.05
C PHE A 27 12.26 -1.11 10.72
N VAL A 28 12.24 0.20 10.41
CA VAL A 28 13.30 1.14 10.81
C VAL A 28 13.38 1.29 12.33
N TYR A 29 12.28 1.06 13.02
CA TYR A 29 12.22 1.07 14.48
C TYR A 29 12.67 -0.28 15.05
N PRO A 30 13.67 -0.30 15.96
CA PRO A 30 14.17 -1.53 16.57
C PRO A 30 13.13 -2.34 17.35
N ALA A 31 11.97 -1.75 17.66
CA ALA A 31 10.85 -2.43 18.32
C ALA A 31 9.94 -3.17 17.32
N THR A 32 9.98 -2.85 16.03
CA THR A 32 9.18 -3.52 15.00
C THR A 32 9.69 -4.94 14.80
N ARG A 33 8.80 -5.93 14.91
CA ARG A 33 9.11 -7.37 14.79
C ARG A 33 8.40 -7.92 13.55
N GLY A 34 9.03 -8.85 12.85
CA GLY A 34 8.44 -9.51 11.69
C GLY A 34 9.50 -10.08 10.75
N VAL A 35 9.05 -10.81 9.73
CA VAL A 35 9.92 -11.30 8.65
C VAL A 35 9.87 -10.28 7.52
N ARG A 36 11.03 -9.80 7.10
CA ARG A 36 11.15 -8.95 5.91
C ARG A 36 10.59 -9.71 4.69
N PRO A 37 9.62 -9.17 3.95
CA PRO A 37 9.10 -9.83 2.76
C PRO A 37 10.21 -10.07 1.73
N ALA A 38 10.24 -11.26 1.13
CA ALA A 38 11.23 -11.62 0.11
C ALA A 38 11.15 -10.72 -1.13
N ASP A 39 9.96 -10.18 -1.42
CA ASP A 39 9.65 -9.28 -2.53
C ASP A 39 9.76 -7.80 -2.17
N LEU A 40 10.33 -7.43 -1.00
CA LEU A 40 10.35 -6.03 -0.56
C LEU A 40 11.05 -5.11 -1.55
N ALA A 41 12.18 -5.53 -2.14
CA ALA A 41 12.91 -4.73 -3.12
C ALA A 41 12.03 -4.38 -4.33
N GLN A 42 11.28 -5.36 -4.85
CA GLN A 42 10.34 -5.16 -5.95
C GLN A 42 9.19 -4.23 -5.55
N ARG A 43 8.66 -4.35 -4.33
CA ARG A 43 7.62 -3.44 -3.81
C ARG A 43 8.09 -1.99 -3.73
N LEU A 44 9.33 -1.77 -3.28
CA LEU A 44 9.92 -0.43 -3.19
C LEU A 44 10.18 0.16 -4.59
N GLN A 45 10.72 -0.63 -5.52
CA GLN A 45 10.89 -0.21 -6.91
C GLN A 45 9.56 0.20 -7.56
N TYR A 46 8.52 -0.61 -7.36
CA TYR A 46 7.17 -0.29 -7.82
C TYR A 46 6.65 1.02 -7.25
N GLY A 47 6.77 1.23 -5.93
CA GLY A 47 6.32 2.46 -5.27
C GLY A 47 7.04 3.72 -5.78
N MET A 48 8.36 3.61 -6.03
CA MET A 48 9.15 4.69 -6.61
C MET A 48 8.72 5.00 -8.05
N ALA A 49 8.51 3.97 -8.87
CA ALA A 49 8.07 4.13 -10.25
C ALA A 49 6.65 4.73 -10.33
N LEU A 50 5.74 4.28 -9.48
CA LEU A 50 4.39 4.83 -9.36
C LEU A 50 4.42 6.31 -8.99
N THR A 51 5.26 6.70 -8.02
CA THR A 51 5.42 8.11 -7.62
C THR A 51 5.92 8.98 -8.78
N LYS A 52 6.93 8.49 -9.52
CA LYS A 52 7.44 9.19 -10.70
C LYS A 52 6.36 9.31 -11.79
N PHE A 53 5.58 8.26 -11.99
CA PHE A 53 4.54 8.24 -13.01
C PHE A 53 3.37 9.18 -12.66
N ALA A 54 2.96 9.20 -11.39
CA ALA A 54 1.95 10.13 -10.87
C ALA A 54 2.37 11.61 -10.99
N ALA A 55 3.65 11.91 -11.14
CA ALA A 55 4.12 13.28 -11.41
C ALA A 55 3.94 13.71 -12.88
N GLN A 56 3.68 12.76 -13.79
CA GLN A 56 3.64 12.98 -15.24
C GLN A 56 2.27 12.67 -15.86
N ASP A 57 1.48 11.79 -15.24
CA ASP A 57 0.16 11.37 -15.71
C ASP A 57 -0.95 11.86 -14.76
N PRO A 58 -1.86 12.76 -15.22
CA PRO A 58 -2.92 13.32 -14.38
C PRO A 58 -3.93 12.31 -13.83
N GLU A 59 -4.24 11.25 -14.58
CA GLU A 59 -5.18 10.21 -14.14
C GLU A 59 -4.55 9.37 -13.03
N VAL A 60 -3.27 9.05 -13.15
CA VAL A 60 -2.51 8.34 -12.12
C VAL A 60 -2.30 9.23 -10.89
N HIS A 61 -2.05 10.52 -11.08
CA HIS A 61 -1.96 11.49 -10.00
C HIS A 61 -3.25 11.48 -9.16
N ARG A 62 -4.40 11.65 -9.83
CA ARG A 62 -5.71 11.65 -9.18
C ARG A 62 -5.95 10.36 -8.39
N LEU A 63 -5.68 9.20 -8.98
CA LEU A 63 -5.84 7.92 -8.30
C LEU A 63 -4.96 7.81 -7.04
N THR A 64 -3.71 8.27 -7.14
CA THR A 64 -2.76 8.26 -6.01
C THR A 64 -3.26 9.15 -4.87
N VAL A 65 -3.80 10.33 -5.19
CA VAL A 65 -4.43 11.23 -4.22
C VAL A 65 -5.67 10.59 -3.60
N GLU A 66 -6.59 10.03 -4.40
CA GLU A 66 -7.81 9.36 -3.91
C GLU A 66 -7.48 8.22 -2.93
N VAL A 67 -6.44 7.43 -3.21
CA VAL A 67 -5.98 6.38 -2.30
C VAL A 67 -5.32 6.95 -1.04
N SER A 68 -4.50 8.00 -1.16
CA SER A 68 -3.89 8.67 0.01
C SER A 68 -4.94 9.29 0.95
N GLN A 69 -6.05 9.75 0.39
CA GLN A 69 -7.19 10.32 1.11
C GLN A 69 -8.24 9.26 1.50
N LEU A 70 -7.91 7.97 1.35
CA LEU A 70 -8.77 6.83 1.72
C LEU A 70 -10.13 6.81 1.00
N LEU A 71 -10.26 7.52 -0.12
CA LEU A 71 -11.45 7.49 -0.99
C LEU A 71 -11.49 6.21 -1.83
N LYS A 72 -10.34 5.59 -2.05
CA LYS A 72 -10.18 4.31 -2.75
C LYS A 72 -9.23 3.38 -1.98
N PRO A 73 -9.41 2.06 -2.08
CA PRO A 73 -8.52 1.09 -1.43
C PRO A 73 -7.13 1.09 -2.08
N GLN A 74 -6.10 0.70 -1.31
CA GLN A 74 -4.72 0.59 -1.80
C GLN A 74 -4.59 -0.36 -3.01
N ALA A 75 -5.44 -1.38 -3.08
CA ALA A 75 -5.49 -2.35 -4.18
C ALA A 75 -5.70 -1.68 -5.54
N ALA A 76 -6.35 -0.51 -5.61
CA ALA A 76 -6.55 0.24 -6.85
C ALA A 76 -5.23 0.66 -7.51
N LEU A 77 -4.16 0.87 -6.73
CA LEU A 77 -2.81 1.18 -7.25
C LEU A 77 -2.09 -0.05 -7.80
N ARG A 78 -2.69 -1.24 -7.71
CA ARG A 78 -2.13 -2.54 -8.13
C ARG A 78 -2.97 -3.21 -9.20
N GLU A 79 -4.02 -2.55 -9.70
CA GLU A 79 -4.86 -3.07 -10.78
C GLU A 79 -4.02 -3.44 -12.01
N PRO A 80 -4.29 -4.57 -12.70
CA PRO A 80 -3.39 -5.13 -13.72
C PRO A 80 -2.99 -4.13 -14.81
N ALA A 81 -3.93 -3.31 -15.27
CA ALA A 81 -3.69 -2.31 -16.31
C ALA A 81 -2.72 -1.21 -15.86
N LEU A 82 -2.87 -0.72 -14.63
CA LEU A 82 -1.94 0.27 -14.06
C LEU A 82 -0.59 -0.37 -13.74
N ALA A 83 -0.62 -1.57 -13.14
CA ALA A 83 0.58 -2.29 -12.75
C ALA A 83 1.48 -2.57 -13.96
N ALA A 84 0.91 -2.99 -15.10
CA ALA A 84 1.66 -3.19 -16.34
C ALA A 84 2.34 -1.90 -16.82
N ARG A 85 1.63 -0.77 -16.77
CA ARG A 85 2.19 0.55 -17.14
C ARG A 85 3.33 0.96 -16.21
N VAL A 86 3.15 0.84 -14.90
CA VAL A 86 4.18 1.17 -13.89
C VAL A 86 5.41 0.27 -14.03
N MET A 87 5.22 -1.04 -14.23
CA MET A 87 6.32 -2.00 -14.39
C MET A 87 7.13 -1.76 -15.65
N SER A 88 6.55 -1.16 -16.71
CA SER A 88 7.31 -0.78 -17.92
C SER A 88 8.32 0.36 -17.69
N LEU A 89 8.27 1.02 -16.52
CA LEU A 89 9.16 2.12 -16.13
C LEU A 89 10.35 1.67 -15.26
N ILE A 90 10.48 0.36 -14.98
CA ILE A 90 11.44 -0.23 -14.03
C ILE A 90 12.42 -1.14 -14.77
#